data_AF-A0A645CIF8-F1
#
_entry.id   AF-A0A645CIF8-F1
#
_cell.length_a   1.000
_cell.length_b   1.000
_cell.length_c   1.000
_cell.angle_alpha   90.00
_cell.angle_beta   90.00
_cell.angle_gamma   90.00
#
_symmetry.space_group_name_H-M   'P 1'
#
loop_
_entity.id
_entity.type
_entity.pdbx_description
1 polymer ?
#
loop_
_entity_poly.entity_id
_entity_poly.type
_entity_poly.pdbx_seq_one_letter_code
_entity_poly.pdbx_strand_id
1 'polypeptide(L)'
;MASRSCPSENGGFLQVSGLCYTIDTALPSCVTVDGKGMFVKIEGTRRIQNVQVYNSGSGTYEPISLTKIYTLASHNYMHKSAGDGINMFTNNRYLLEGIMIDNQVLINYIVDGLNGVVGANYGDPHGQGRIVAVETAP
;
A
#
# COMPACT_ATOMS: atom_id res chain seq x y z
N MET A 1 4.85 8.14 3.42
CA MET A 1 3.48 8.53 3.79
C MET A 1 2.75 7.40 4.49
N ALA A 2 2.41 6.30 3.80
CA ALA A 2 1.55 5.23 4.35
C ALA A 2 2.00 4.66 5.71
N SER A 3 3.30 4.41 5.88
CA SER A 3 3.83 3.86 7.14
C SER A 3 4.53 4.92 8.01
N ARG A 4 4.30 6.22 7.76
CA ARG A 4 5.10 7.29 8.39
C ARG A 4 4.99 7.30 9.91
N SER A 5 3.83 6.96 10.46
CA SER A 5 3.59 7.00 11.91
C SER A 5 3.79 5.65 12.60
N CYS A 6 3.99 4.55 11.86
CA CYS A 6 4.13 3.21 12.43
C CYS A 6 5.22 3.21 13.51
N PRO A 7 5.00 2.64 14.71
CA PRO A 7 3.85 1.81 15.12
C PRO A 7 2.60 2.58 15.58
N SER A 8 2.64 3.91 15.67
CA SER A 8 1.48 4.74 16.01
C SER A 8 0.43 4.75 14.90
N GLU A 9 -0.80 5.13 15.28
CA GLU A 9 -1.95 5.23 14.38
C GLU A 9 -1.68 6.16 13.18
N ASN A 10 -2.15 5.73 12.00
CA ASN A 10 -2.12 6.52 10.78
C ASN A 10 -3.32 6.16 9.91
N GLY A 11 -4.26 7.10 9.73
CA GLY A 11 -5.41 6.90 8.83
C GLY A 11 -5.01 6.54 7.40
N GLY A 12 -3.85 7.06 6.94
CA GLY A 12 -3.29 6.75 5.63
C GLY A 12 -2.47 5.46 5.55
N PHE A 13 -2.54 4.57 6.55
CA PHE A 13 -1.86 3.29 6.48
C PHE A 13 -2.47 2.40 5.40
N LEU A 14 -1.70 2.13 4.35
CA LEU A 14 -2.17 1.36 3.19
C LEU A 14 -1.98 -0.13 3.43
N GLN A 15 -3.10 -0.86 3.52
CA GLN A 15 -3.14 -2.31 3.32
C GLN A 15 -2.83 -2.63 1.85
N VAL A 16 -2.26 -3.81 1.59
CA VAL A 16 -1.72 -4.14 0.26
C VAL A 16 -2.12 -5.53 -0.24
N SER A 17 -2.17 -5.66 -1.57
CA SER A 17 -2.27 -6.92 -2.31
C SER A 17 -1.37 -6.83 -3.54
N GLY A 18 -0.58 -7.87 -3.82
CA GLY A 18 0.41 -7.85 -4.90
C GLY A 18 1.67 -7.03 -4.60
N LEU A 19 1.87 -6.59 -3.36
CA LEU A 19 3.06 -5.92 -2.84
C LEU A 19 3.37 -6.51 -1.46
N CYS A 20 4.64 -6.70 -1.13
CA CYS A 20 5.08 -6.88 0.24
C CYS A 20 6.28 -5.98 0.58
N TYR A 21 6.44 -5.64 1.85
CA TYR A 21 7.55 -4.82 2.33
C TYR A 21 7.78 -4.95 3.84
N THR A 22 8.97 -4.53 4.28
CA THR A 22 9.36 -4.45 5.70
C THR A 22 9.40 -3.00 6.16
N ILE A 23 8.95 -2.74 7.39
CA ILE A 23 9.07 -1.46 8.10
C ILE A 23 10.07 -1.64 9.23
N ASP A 24 11.20 -0.96 9.13
CA ASP A 24 12.11 -0.75 10.26
C ASP A 24 11.50 0.27 11.22
N THR A 25 11.25 -0.11 12.48
CA THR A 25 10.66 0.75 13.49
C THR A 25 11.69 1.40 14.42
N ALA A 26 12.97 1.01 14.39
CA ALA A 26 14.02 1.78 15.05
C ALA A 26 14.38 3.05 14.28
N LEU A 27 14.20 3.05 12.96
CA LEU A 27 14.38 4.25 12.16
C LEU A 27 13.19 5.22 12.30
N PRO A 28 13.43 6.50 12.66
CA PRO A 28 12.37 7.49 12.70
C PRO A 28 11.78 7.74 11.31
N SER A 29 10.62 8.38 11.28
CA SER A 29 10.02 8.80 10.01
C SER A 29 10.92 9.78 9.28
N CYS A 30 11.33 9.44 8.07
CA CYS A 30 12.08 10.30 7.16
C CYS A 30 11.18 11.15 6.25
N VAL A 31 9.88 11.23 6.55
CA VAL A 31 8.88 11.89 5.71
C VAL A 31 8.68 13.33 6.14
N THR A 32 8.94 14.26 5.23
CA THR A 32 8.67 15.69 5.43
C THR A 32 7.38 16.08 4.73
N VAL A 33 6.52 16.81 5.44
CA VAL A 33 5.23 17.31 4.93
C VAL A 33 5.12 18.83 5.02
N ASP A 34 4.27 19.42 4.18
CA ASP A 34 3.95 20.83 4.24
C ASP A 34 2.92 21.16 5.35
N GLY A 35 2.56 22.44 5.48
CA GLY A 35 1.57 22.90 6.47
C GLY A 35 0.15 22.36 6.26
N LYS A 36 -0.12 21.69 5.13
CA LYS A 36 -1.40 21.00 4.84
C LYS A 36 -1.29 19.49 5.01
N GLY A 37 -0.12 18.98 5.44
CA GLY A 37 0.14 17.56 5.62
C GLY A 37 0.49 16.81 4.33
N MET A 38 0.72 17.53 3.22
CA MET A 38 1.08 16.93 1.93
C MET A 38 2.54 16.51 1.91
N PHE A 39 2.85 15.39 1.27
CA PHE A 39 4.24 14.97 1.09
C PHE A 39 5.05 16.03 0.33
N VAL A 40 6.24 16.32 0.84
CA VAL A 40 7.23 17.20 0.20
C VAL A 40 8.44 16.39 -0.26
N LYS A 41 9.09 15.67 0.68
CA LYS A 41 10.31 14.90 0.39
C LYS A 41 10.59 13.84 1.45
N ILE A 42 11.61 13.04 1.16
CA ILE A 42 12.26 12.16 2.13
C ILE A 42 13.57 12.80 2.58
N GLU A 43 13.77 12.90 3.89
CA GLU A 43 15.00 13.36 4.52
C GLU A 43 15.57 12.26 5.42
N GLY A 44 16.76 11.76 5.07
CA GLY A 44 17.43 10.70 5.81
C GLY A 44 17.11 9.28 5.33
N THR A 45 17.44 8.30 6.17
CA THR A 45 17.35 6.88 5.84
C THR A 45 15.91 6.41 5.70
N ARG A 46 15.62 5.63 4.66
CA ARG A 46 14.30 5.03 4.47
C ARG A 46 14.08 3.89 5.45
N ARG A 47 12.97 3.97 6.18
CA ARG A 47 12.49 2.89 7.05
C ARG A 47 11.77 1.75 6.31
N ILE A 48 11.36 2.00 5.06
CA ILE A 48 10.74 0.97 4.22
C ILE A 48 11.83 0.23 3.47
N GLN A 49 11.87 -1.08 3.65
CA GLN A 49 12.88 -1.98 3.12
C GLN A 49 12.24 -3.20 2.45
N ASN A 50 13.04 -3.97 1.70
CA ASN A 50 12.63 -5.26 1.12
C ASN A 50 11.31 -5.20 0.33
N VAL A 51 11.12 -4.14 -0.47
CA VAL A 51 9.90 -3.95 -1.25
C VAL A 51 9.90 -4.91 -2.44
N GLN A 52 8.89 -5.77 -2.50
CA GLN A 52 8.69 -6.69 -3.61
C GLN A 52 7.27 -6.54 -4.19
N VAL A 53 7.15 -6.74 -5.49
CA VAL A 53 5.89 -6.70 -6.25
C VAL A 53 5.64 -8.10 -6.81
N TYR A 54 4.41 -8.57 -6.72
CA TYR A 54 4.01 -9.84 -7.31
C TYR A 54 4.03 -9.75 -8.84
N ASN A 55 4.81 -10.63 -9.46
CA ASN A 55 4.85 -10.79 -10.91
C ASN A 55 3.92 -11.95 -11.30
N SER A 56 2.79 -11.62 -11.94
CA SER A 56 1.81 -12.63 -12.37
C SER A 56 2.31 -13.55 -13.47
N GLY A 57 3.33 -13.15 -14.24
CA GLY A 57 3.94 -13.98 -15.27
C GLY A 57 4.85 -15.07 -14.69
N SER A 58 5.57 -14.77 -13.62
CA SER A 58 6.44 -15.74 -12.92
C SER A 58 5.75 -16.43 -11.74
N GLY A 59 4.66 -15.86 -11.22
CA GLY A 59 3.97 -16.37 -10.03
C GLY A 59 4.71 -16.10 -8.72
N THR A 60 5.66 -15.16 -8.72
CA THR A 60 6.56 -14.90 -7.58
C THR A 60 6.65 -13.42 -7.23
N TYR A 61 7.07 -13.13 -6.00
CA TYR A 61 7.41 -11.77 -5.58
C TYR A 61 8.84 -11.43 -5.98
N GLU A 62 9.00 -10.32 -6.68
CA GLU A 62 10.29 -9.84 -7.20
C GLU A 62 10.59 -8.44 -6.63
N PRO A 63 11.86 -8.08 -6.37
CA PRO A 63 12.21 -6.73 -5.94
C PRO A 63 11.64 -5.65 -6.87
N ILE A 64 11.11 -4.58 -6.27
CA ILE A 64 10.57 -3.47 -7.05
C ILE A 64 11.67 -2.83 -7.92
N SER A 65 11.35 -2.56 -9.18
CA SER A 65 12.26 -1.86 -10.10
C SER A 65 11.82 -0.42 -10.27
N LEU A 66 12.74 0.53 -10.04
CA LEU A 66 12.48 1.96 -10.20
C LEU A 66 12.33 2.40 -11.66
N THR A 67 12.68 1.54 -12.62
CA THR A 67 12.60 1.83 -14.07
C THR A 67 11.38 1.18 -14.73
N LYS A 68 10.61 0.36 -13.99
CA LYS A 68 9.39 -0.27 -14.50
C LYS A 68 8.17 0.59 -14.22
N ILE A 69 7.16 0.47 -15.08
CA ILE A 69 5.83 1.04 -14.88
C ILE A 69 4.94 -0.05 -14.29
N TYR A 70 4.27 0.26 -13.19
CA TYR A 70 3.31 -0.62 -12.53
C TYR A 70 1.91 -0.05 -12.67
N THR A 71 0.94 -0.95 -12.89
CA THR A 71 -0.47 -0.60 -12.76
C THR A 71 -0.91 -0.98 -11.35
N LEU A 72 -1.65 -0.08 -10.71
CA LEU A 72 -2.19 -0.30 -9.37
C LEU A 72 -3.67 0.15 -9.34
N ALA A 73 -4.41 -0.40 -8.38
CA ALA A 73 -5.80 -0.05 -8.13
C ALA A 73 -5.97 0.44 -6.69
N SER A 74 -6.76 1.49 -6.50
CA SER A 74 -7.16 2.02 -5.20
C SER A 74 -8.36 2.95 -5.36
N HIS A 75 -8.84 3.50 -4.25
CA HIS A 75 -9.98 4.41 -4.19
C HIS A 75 -9.60 5.86 -4.56
N ASN A 76 -10.60 6.64 -4.97
CA ASN A 76 -10.44 8.03 -5.42
C ASN A 76 -9.77 8.92 -4.37
N TYR A 77 -10.06 8.70 -3.08
CA TYR A 77 -9.46 9.49 -2.00
C TYR A 77 -7.92 9.45 -2.02
N MET A 78 -7.31 8.31 -2.36
CA MET A 78 -5.84 8.19 -2.41
C MET A 78 -5.25 8.72 -3.73
N HIS A 79 -5.75 8.28 -4.89
CA HIS A 79 -5.15 8.67 -6.18
C HIS A 79 -5.47 10.09 -6.64
N LYS A 80 -6.72 10.54 -6.46
CA LYS A 80 -7.21 11.80 -7.02
C LYS A 80 -7.19 12.94 -6.02
N SER A 81 -7.64 12.66 -4.80
CA SER A 81 -7.80 13.70 -3.78
C SER A 81 -6.54 13.95 -2.97
N ALA A 82 -5.46 13.17 -3.22
CA ALA A 82 -4.22 13.21 -2.45
C ALA A 82 -4.46 13.06 -0.93
N GLY A 83 -5.45 12.22 -0.57
CA GLY A 83 -5.83 11.89 0.80
C GLY A 83 -4.65 11.42 1.62
N ASP A 84 -4.69 11.72 2.92
CA ASP A 84 -3.60 11.48 3.87
C ASP A 84 -2.23 12.06 3.46
N GLY A 85 -2.23 13.06 2.57
CA GLY A 85 -1.03 13.70 2.04
C GLY A 85 -0.31 12.91 0.95
N ILE A 86 -0.93 11.85 0.41
CA ILE A 86 -0.36 10.96 -0.62
C ILE A 86 -0.53 11.60 -2.01
N ASN A 87 0.09 12.78 -2.22
CA ASN A 87 0.05 13.51 -3.50
C ASN A 87 0.93 12.91 -4.60
N MET A 88 1.74 11.89 -4.30
CA MET A 88 2.66 11.24 -5.25
C MET A 88 1.99 10.74 -6.53
N PHE A 89 0.68 10.46 -6.47
CA PHE A 89 -0.08 9.85 -7.56
C PHE A 89 -0.86 10.86 -8.41
N THR A 90 -0.92 12.15 -8.04
CA THR A 90 -1.83 13.12 -8.68
C THR A 90 -1.51 13.39 -10.15
N ASN A 91 -0.27 13.12 -10.57
CA ASN A 91 0.18 13.33 -11.95
C ASN A 91 0.21 12.04 -12.79
N ASN A 92 -0.28 10.92 -12.25
CA ASN A 92 -0.30 9.65 -12.98
C ASN A 92 -1.46 9.58 -13.98
N ARG A 93 -1.26 8.80 -15.05
CA ARG A 93 -2.32 8.49 -16.02
C ARG A 93 -3.33 7.52 -15.43
N TYR A 94 -4.60 7.90 -15.41
CA TYR A 94 -5.69 6.99 -15.11
C TYR A 94 -5.97 6.08 -16.31
N LEU A 95 -5.91 4.75 -16.08
CA LEU A 95 -6.33 3.76 -17.08
C LEU A 95 -7.84 3.53 -17.02
N LEU A 96 -8.38 3.54 -15.80
CA LEU A 96 -9.77 3.30 -15.47
C LEU A 96 -10.15 4.23 -14.33
N GLU A 97 -11.36 4.80 -14.39
CA GLU A 97 -11.81 5.81 -13.45
C GLU A 97 -13.27 5.59 -13.06
N GLY A 98 -13.55 5.50 -11.76
CA GLY A 98 -14.93 5.44 -11.25
C GLY A 98 -15.72 4.22 -11.71
N ILE A 99 -15.04 3.10 -12.05
CA ILE A 99 -15.68 1.91 -12.62
C ILE A 99 -16.65 1.25 -11.64
N MET A 100 -16.32 1.26 -10.35
CA MET A 100 -17.13 0.62 -9.32
C MET A 100 -16.87 1.30 -7.97
N ILE A 101 -17.93 1.47 -7.18
CA ILE A 101 -17.83 1.93 -5.79
C ILE A 101 -17.20 0.84 -4.92
N ASP A 102 -16.45 1.23 -3.89
CA ASP A 102 -15.61 0.35 -3.08
C ASP A 102 -16.39 -0.80 -2.42
N ASN A 103 -17.55 -0.51 -1.83
CA ASN A 103 -18.43 -1.51 -1.25
C ASN A 103 -18.97 -2.49 -2.31
N GLN A 104 -19.28 -2.03 -3.52
CA GLN A 104 -19.70 -2.92 -4.61
C GLN A 104 -18.55 -3.83 -5.07
N VAL A 105 -17.32 -3.33 -5.14
CA VAL A 105 -16.13 -4.16 -5.43
C VAL A 105 -16.00 -5.28 -4.41
N LEU A 106 -16.14 -4.95 -3.11
CA LEU A 106 -16.05 -5.93 -2.04
C LEU A 106 -17.20 -6.94 -2.08
N ILE A 107 -18.44 -6.49 -2.31
CA ILE A 107 -19.61 -7.35 -2.43
C ILE A 107 -19.41 -8.34 -3.59
N ASN A 108 -19.02 -7.87 -4.77
CA ASN A 108 -18.79 -8.72 -5.94
C ASN A 108 -17.64 -9.71 -5.68
N TYR A 109 -16.57 -9.26 -5.02
CA TYR A 109 -15.48 -10.16 -4.68
C TYR A 109 -15.91 -11.27 -3.72
N ILE A 110 -16.72 -10.96 -2.70
CA ILE A 110 -17.22 -11.96 -1.75
C ILE A 110 -18.21 -12.91 -2.44
N VAL A 111 -19.20 -12.36 -3.15
CA VAL A 111 -20.28 -13.16 -3.76
C VAL A 111 -19.76 -13.98 -4.93
N ASP A 112 -19.10 -13.33 -5.89
CA ASP A 112 -18.70 -13.97 -7.16
C ASP A 112 -17.27 -14.53 -7.09
N GLY A 113 -16.36 -13.82 -6.41
CA GLY A 113 -14.95 -14.23 -6.33
C GLY A 113 -14.68 -15.31 -5.28
N LEU A 114 -15.43 -15.31 -4.18
CA LEU A 114 -15.29 -16.25 -3.05
C LEU A 114 -16.50 -17.17 -2.87
N ASN A 115 -17.48 -17.14 -3.79
CA ASN A 115 -18.71 -17.93 -3.72
C ASN A 115 -19.46 -17.76 -2.38
N GLY A 116 -19.48 -16.53 -1.86
CA GLY A 116 -20.15 -16.16 -0.62
C GLY A 116 -19.45 -16.58 0.68
N VAL A 117 -18.26 -17.18 0.62
CA VAL A 117 -17.55 -17.70 1.81
C VAL A 117 -16.15 -17.13 1.94
N VAL A 118 -15.91 -16.34 2.98
CA VAL A 118 -14.56 -15.88 3.35
C VAL A 118 -13.82 -17.05 4.01
N GLY A 119 -12.90 -17.66 3.27
CA GLY A 119 -12.21 -18.89 3.69
C GLY A 119 -11.09 -18.69 4.71
N ALA A 120 -10.51 -19.82 5.15
CA ALA A 120 -9.44 -19.88 6.16
C ALA A 120 -8.19 -19.04 5.82
N ASN A 121 -7.96 -18.74 4.54
CA ASN A 121 -6.86 -17.87 4.09
C ASN A 121 -6.92 -16.44 4.66
N TYR A 122 -8.07 -16.02 5.19
CA TYR A 122 -8.29 -14.72 5.84
C TYR A 122 -8.42 -14.84 7.36
N GLY A 123 -8.27 -16.04 7.93
CA GLY A 123 -8.53 -16.31 9.35
C GLY A 123 -7.41 -15.87 10.28
N ASP A 124 -6.20 -15.63 9.77
CA ASP A 124 -5.07 -15.18 10.58
C ASP A 124 -5.19 -13.67 10.89
N PRO A 125 -5.34 -13.26 12.16
CA PRO A 125 -5.40 -11.85 12.54
C PRO A 125 -4.10 -11.09 12.26
N HIS A 126 -2.97 -11.77 12.07
CA HIS A 126 -1.70 -11.19 11.66
C HIS A 126 -1.54 -11.12 10.13
N GLY A 127 -2.54 -11.62 9.39
CA GLY A 127 -2.56 -11.60 7.93
C GLY A 127 -1.53 -12.54 7.30
N GLN A 128 -1.17 -12.24 6.05
CA GLN A 128 -0.33 -13.12 5.22
C GLN A 128 1.13 -12.64 5.11
N GLY A 129 1.63 -11.91 6.11
CA GLY A 129 3.01 -11.41 6.12
C GLY A 129 3.35 -10.40 5.00
N ARG A 130 2.35 -9.76 4.38
CA ARG A 130 2.58 -8.77 3.31
C ARG A 130 3.26 -7.50 3.83
N ILE A 131 2.98 -7.13 5.07
CA ILE A 131 3.62 -5.99 5.73
C ILE A 131 4.20 -6.52 7.03
N VAL A 132 5.51 -6.37 7.19
CA VAL A 132 6.23 -6.85 8.38
C VAL A 132 6.88 -5.65 9.05
N ALA A 133 6.55 -5.38 10.32
CA ALA A 133 7.23 -4.36 11.12
C ALA A 133 8.21 -5.03 12.08
N VAL A 134 9.44 -4.51 12.15
CA VAL A 134 10.53 -5.07 12.95
C VAL A 134 11.31 -3.95 13.62
N GLU A 135 11.84 -4.24 14.81
CA GLU A 135 12.69 -3.28 15.54
C GLU A 135 13.97 -2.95 14.78
N THR A 136 14.47 -3.85 13.94
CA THR A 136 15.55 -3.58 12.99
C THR A 136 15.36 -4.47 11.79
N ALA A 137 15.36 -3.90 10.58
CA ALA A 137 15.24 -4.71 9.39
C ALA A 137 16.56 -5.45 9.08
N PRO A 138 16.49 -6.72 8.62
CA PRO A 138 17.66 -7.49 8.22
C PRO A 138 18.30 -6.97 6.94
#